data_AF-A0A0F9KAN5-F1
#
_entry.id   AF-A0A0F9KAN5-F1
#
_cell.length_a   1.000
_cell.length_b   1.000
_cell.length_c   1.000
_cell.angle_alpha   90.00
_cell.angle_beta   90.00
_cell.angle_gamma   90.00
#
_symmetry.space_group_name_H-M   'P 1'
#
loop_
_entity.id
_entity.type
_entity.pdbx_description
1 polymer ?
#
loop_
_entity_poly.entity_id
_entity_poly.type
_entity_poly.pdbx_seq_one_letter_code
_entity_poly.pdbx_strand_id
1 'polypeptide(L)'
;DPWESAIQNAAKEITGNWLPSFPCQLLAKAVASLKVGTDWLVRDDLLPVRAHYLFSSYLADNKEQLVFVTHLLYLRDILENKEINSILHDPIVFMTDHLANFLFRDSPVHICVNTDLLRAANSKAEFLDVGGLLICHKGNITLDDGVITDVRYHGSEMNRERTSGLVNDIQKRQGISFSKAAAKEIAPDVFRIDEHFPELVPDTEVWDKLTRSKAQVTAIETSENGIVWLRYSDGSETDIPKQEFDLNFVVL
;
A
#
# COMPACT_ATOMS: atom_id res chain seq x y z
N ASP A 1 7.36 -8.46 -23.91
CA ASP A 1 6.23 -8.39 -22.97
C ASP A 1 5.17 -7.47 -23.58
N PRO A 2 3.90 -7.90 -23.72
CA PRO A 2 2.82 -7.07 -24.30
C PRO A 2 2.63 -5.71 -23.61
N TRP A 3 2.83 -5.64 -22.28
CA TRP A 3 2.74 -4.39 -21.54
C TRP A 3 3.91 -3.45 -21.87
N GLU A 4 5.12 -3.99 -21.94
CA GLU A 4 6.30 -3.22 -22.32
C GLU A 4 6.10 -2.57 -23.69
N SER A 5 5.65 -3.34 -24.69
CA SER A 5 5.38 -2.83 -26.03
C SER A 5 4.24 -1.80 -26.06
N ALA A 6 3.15 -2.03 -25.32
CA ALA A 6 2.04 -1.08 -25.23
C ALA A 6 2.49 0.27 -24.63
N ILE A 7 3.29 0.23 -23.56
CA ILE A 7 3.86 1.42 -22.91
C ILE A 7 4.82 2.15 -23.86
N GLN A 8 5.72 1.43 -24.53
CA GLN A 8 6.66 2.03 -25.48
C GLN A 8 5.95 2.74 -26.63
N ASN A 9 4.93 2.09 -27.20
CA ASN A 9 4.13 2.66 -28.28
C ASN A 9 3.37 3.90 -27.82
N ALA A 10 2.68 3.85 -26.68
CA ALA A 10 1.96 4.99 -26.13
C ALA A 10 2.90 6.17 -25.81
N ALA A 11 4.06 5.91 -25.22
CA ALA A 11 5.06 6.93 -24.95
C ALA A 11 5.60 7.55 -26.25
N LYS A 12 5.89 6.73 -27.27
CA LYS A 12 6.36 7.20 -28.57
C LYS A 12 5.32 8.07 -29.27
N GLU A 13 4.06 7.67 -29.23
CA GLU A 13 2.95 8.37 -29.85
C GLU A 13 2.69 9.72 -29.19
N ILE A 14 2.62 9.77 -27.86
CA ILE A 14 2.22 10.97 -27.12
C ILE A 14 3.38 11.93 -26.88
N THR A 15 4.56 11.41 -26.51
CA THR A 15 5.73 12.23 -26.15
C THR A 15 6.73 12.40 -27.28
N GLY A 16 6.57 11.66 -28.39
CA GLY A 16 7.50 11.63 -29.50
C GLY A 16 8.78 10.80 -29.23
N ASN A 17 8.96 10.27 -28.02
CA ASN A 17 10.19 9.60 -27.59
C ASN A 17 9.96 8.13 -27.25
N TRP A 18 10.91 7.28 -27.64
CA TRP A 18 10.93 5.89 -27.21
C TRP A 18 11.41 5.80 -25.77
N LEU A 19 10.62 5.18 -24.90
CA LEU A 19 11.09 4.84 -23.56
C LEU A 19 12.00 3.60 -23.60
N PRO A 20 13.12 3.62 -22.88
CA PRO A 20 13.94 2.43 -22.71
C PRO A 20 13.16 1.28 -22.05
N SER A 21 13.62 0.06 -22.25
CA SER A 21 12.97 -1.16 -21.73
C SER A 21 12.79 -1.14 -20.20
N PHE A 22 13.82 -0.71 -19.45
CA PHE A 22 13.79 -0.69 -17.98
C PHE A 22 12.65 0.17 -17.40
N PRO A 23 12.49 1.46 -17.77
CA PRO A 23 11.33 2.27 -17.39
C PRO A 23 9.98 1.65 -17.72
N CYS A 24 9.85 0.99 -18.87
CA CYS A 24 8.60 0.36 -19.28
C CYS A 24 8.26 -0.85 -18.41
N GLN A 25 9.24 -1.70 -18.10
CA GLN A 25 9.08 -2.84 -17.21
C GLN A 25 8.74 -2.40 -15.78
N LEU A 26 9.42 -1.36 -15.28
CA LEU A 26 9.15 -0.81 -13.96
C LEU A 26 7.74 -0.19 -13.89
N LEU A 27 7.31 0.51 -14.94
CA LEU A 27 5.96 1.05 -15.04
C LEU A 27 4.90 -0.07 -15.06
N ALA A 28 5.14 -1.14 -15.81
CA ALA A 28 4.25 -2.30 -15.82
C ALA A 28 4.15 -2.93 -14.42
N LYS A 29 5.28 -3.11 -13.73
CA LYS A 29 5.32 -3.59 -12.33
C LYS A 29 4.54 -2.68 -11.38
N ALA A 30 4.70 -1.35 -11.51
CA ALA A 30 3.99 -0.36 -10.72
C ALA A 30 2.46 -0.40 -10.91
N VAL A 31 1.99 -0.53 -12.17
CA VAL A 31 0.55 -0.68 -12.42
C VAL A 31 0.04 -2.00 -11.85
N ALA A 32 0.82 -3.08 -11.98
CA ALA A 32 0.46 -4.38 -11.44
C ALA A 32 0.32 -4.37 -9.92
N SER A 33 1.24 -3.71 -9.20
CA SER A 33 1.19 -3.62 -7.72
C SER A 33 -0.01 -2.82 -7.20
N LEU A 34 -0.53 -1.88 -7.99
CA LEU A 34 -1.70 -1.07 -7.61
C LEU A 34 -3.05 -1.71 -7.98
N LYS A 35 -3.05 -2.68 -8.90
CA LYS A 35 -4.25 -3.35 -9.45
C LYS A 35 -4.34 -4.83 -9.08
N VAL A 36 -3.69 -5.23 -8.00
CA VAL A 36 -3.71 -6.61 -7.46
C VAL A 36 -5.17 -7.05 -7.26
N GLY A 37 -5.55 -8.15 -7.91
CA GLY A 37 -6.91 -8.72 -7.81
C GLY A 37 -7.91 -8.22 -8.86
N THR A 38 -7.50 -7.40 -9.83
CA THR A 38 -8.35 -7.01 -10.97
C THR A 38 -7.93 -7.73 -12.26
N ASP A 39 -8.86 -7.92 -13.20
CA ASP A 39 -8.58 -8.43 -14.55
C ASP A 39 -7.82 -7.40 -15.43
N TRP A 40 -7.36 -6.30 -14.83
CA TRP A 40 -6.76 -5.16 -15.50
C TRP A 40 -5.47 -5.50 -16.26
N LEU A 41 -4.72 -6.50 -15.80
CA LEU A 41 -3.50 -6.95 -16.48
C LEU A 41 -3.77 -8.10 -17.46
N VAL A 42 -4.91 -8.78 -17.36
CA VAL A 42 -5.20 -10.06 -18.06
C VAL A 42 -5.89 -9.82 -19.41
N ARG A 43 -6.27 -8.57 -19.70
CA ARG A 43 -6.95 -8.17 -20.93
C ARG A 43 -6.00 -7.49 -21.91
N ASP A 44 -5.31 -8.31 -22.69
CA ASP A 44 -4.33 -7.90 -23.71
C ASP A 44 -4.90 -6.90 -24.73
N ASP A 45 -6.18 -7.03 -25.06
CA ASP A 45 -6.90 -6.16 -25.99
C ASP A 45 -7.01 -4.70 -25.51
N LEU A 46 -6.99 -4.48 -24.19
CA LEU A 46 -7.11 -3.15 -23.59
C LEU A 46 -5.76 -2.50 -23.25
N LEU A 47 -4.66 -3.24 -23.31
CA LEU A 47 -3.34 -2.73 -22.91
C LEU A 47 -2.92 -1.48 -23.67
N PRO A 48 -3.10 -1.39 -25.00
CA PRO A 48 -2.74 -0.18 -25.73
C PRO A 48 -3.51 1.05 -25.21
N VAL A 49 -4.82 0.93 -25.03
CA VAL A 49 -5.67 2.04 -24.56
C VAL A 49 -5.33 2.41 -23.11
N ARG A 50 -5.10 1.42 -22.24
CA ARG A 50 -4.74 1.65 -20.84
C ARG A 50 -3.39 2.34 -20.70
N ALA A 51 -2.42 1.98 -21.53
CA ALA A 51 -1.12 2.63 -21.56
C ALA A 51 -1.24 4.12 -21.93
N HIS A 52 -2.15 4.49 -22.84
CA HIS A 52 -2.36 5.90 -23.20
C HIS A 52 -2.79 6.77 -22.01
N TYR A 53 -3.61 6.25 -21.09
CA TYR A 53 -4.01 7.01 -19.90
C TYR A 53 -2.83 7.45 -19.04
N LEU A 54 -1.76 6.64 -19.00
CA LEU A 54 -0.56 6.93 -18.19
C LEU A 54 0.25 8.11 -18.75
N PHE A 55 0.09 8.43 -20.04
CA PHE A 55 0.84 9.49 -20.72
C PHE A 55 -0.03 10.65 -21.19
N SER A 56 -1.36 10.51 -21.14
CA SER A 56 -2.29 11.57 -21.55
C SER A 56 -2.05 12.83 -20.73
N SER A 57 -1.81 13.96 -21.38
CA SER A 57 -1.55 15.25 -20.72
C SER A 57 -2.65 15.61 -19.70
N TYR A 58 -3.92 15.41 -20.05
CA TYR A 58 -5.03 15.65 -19.13
C TYR A 58 -4.93 14.89 -17.79
N LEU A 59 -4.34 13.68 -17.80
CA LEU A 59 -4.18 12.87 -16.60
C LEU A 59 -2.80 13.00 -15.98
N ALA A 60 -1.75 13.18 -16.78
CA ALA A 60 -0.34 13.13 -16.38
C ALA A 60 0.26 14.50 -16.07
N ASP A 61 -0.43 15.59 -16.44
CA ASP A 61 0.01 16.95 -16.17
C ASP A 61 -0.12 17.29 -14.68
N ASN A 62 0.70 18.26 -14.23
CA ASN A 62 0.84 18.73 -12.86
C ASN A 62 1.38 17.67 -11.87
N LYS A 63 2.69 17.73 -11.65
CA LYS A 63 3.41 16.91 -10.67
C LYS A 63 3.86 17.69 -9.45
N GLU A 64 3.34 18.89 -9.20
CA GLU A 64 3.69 19.66 -7.99
C GLU A 64 3.16 18.94 -6.73
N GLN A 65 1.97 18.34 -6.87
CA GLN A 65 1.36 17.48 -5.87
C GLN A 65 1.10 16.10 -6.47
N LEU A 66 1.53 15.06 -5.77
CA LEU A 66 1.30 13.68 -6.16
C LEU A 66 0.48 12.97 -5.11
N VAL A 67 -0.06 11.81 -5.46
CA VAL A 67 -0.94 11.00 -4.63
C VAL A 67 -0.31 9.63 -4.48
N PHE A 68 -0.12 9.21 -3.23
CA PHE A 68 0.11 7.82 -2.87
C PHE A 68 -1.22 7.16 -2.54
N VAL A 69 -1.58 6.14 -3.31
CA VAL A 69 -2.83 5.41 -3.13
C VAL A 69 -2.59 4.23 -2.20
N THR A 70 -3.43 4.08 -1.18
CA THR A 70 -3.29 3.02 -0.19
C THR A 70 -4.64 2.61 0.43
N HIS A 71 -4.57 1.69 1.39
CA HIS A 71 -5.71 1.23 2.18
C HIS A 71 -5.67 1.82 3.59
N LEU A 72 -6.83 1.86 4.25
CA LEU A 72 -6.96 2.38 5.63
C LEU A 72 -6.01 1.68 6.61
N LEU A 73 -5.78 0.37 6.41
CA LEU A 73 -4.85 -0.44 7.19
C LEU A 73 -3.44 0.16 7.20
N TYR A 74 -2.91 0.51 6.04
CA TYR A 74 -1.55 1.04 5.91
C TYR A 74 -1.46 2.54 6.19
N LEU A 75 -2.56 3.30 6.01
CA LEU A 75 -2.59 4.74 6.25
C LEU A 75 -2.05 5.08 7.63
N ARG A 76 -2.51 4.38 8.66
CA ARG A 76 -2.09 4.64 10.03
C ARG A 76 -0.59 4.43 10.21
N ASP A 77 -0.09 3.26 9.81
CA ASP A 77 1.33 2.92 9.97
C ASP A 77 2.22 3.91 9.23
N ILE A 78 1.78 4.37 8.05
CA ILE A 78 2.46 5.41 7.28
C ILE A 78 2.47 6.75 8.03
N LEU A 79 1.35 7.17 8.59
CA LEU A 79 1.24 8.45 9.31
C LEU A 79 1.98 8.44 10.67
N GLU A 80 1.97 7.32 11.38
CA GLU A 80 2.66 7.18 12.68
C GLU A 80 4.18 7.06 12.50
N ASN A 81 4.64 6.29 11.50
CA ASN A 81 6.08 6.10 11.26
C ASN A 81 6.68 7.16 10.33
N LYS A 82 5.84 7.98 9.69
CA LYS A 82 6.24 8.93 8.64
C LYS A 82 7.08 8.24 7.55
N GLU A 83 6.66 7.03 7.17
CA GLU A 83 7.42 6.20 6.24
C GLU A 83 6.48 5.33 5.42
N ILE A 84 6.77 5.21 4.12
CA ILE A 84 6.21 4.18 3.25
C ILE A 84 7.25 3.09 3.09
N ASN A 85 6.93 1.89 3.56
CA ASN A 85 7.85 0.76 3.56
C ASN A 85 7.87 0.04 2.20
N SER A 86 9.05 -0.13 1.61
CA SER A 86 9.19 -0.75 0.28
C SER A 86 8.95 -2.25 0.26
N ILE A 87 8.95 -2.93 1.41
CA ILE A 87 8.60 -4.36 1.48
C ILE A 87 7.09 -4.54 1.30
N LEU A 88 6.29 -3.61 1.83
CA LEU A 88 4.83 -3.62 1.71
C LEU A 88 4.34 -3.01 0.39
N HIS A 89 5.15 -2.12 -0.19
CA HIS A 89 4.83 -1.39 -1.39
C HIS A 89 6.02 -1.49 -2.36
N ASP A 90 6.04 -2.55 -3.18
CA ASP A 90 7.09 -2.76 -4.18
C ASP A 90 6.54 -2.75 -5.62
N PRO A 91 6.83 -1.72 -6.43
CA PRO A 91 7.53 -0.49 -6.07
C PRO A 91 6.62 0.49 -5.31
N ILE A 92 7.21 1.52 -4.68
CA ILE A 92 6.45 2.65 -4.12
C ILE A 92 6.08 3.58 -5.27
N VAL A 93 4.79 3.87 -5.43
CA VAL A 93 4.27 4.59 -6.59
C VAL A 93 3.46 5.80 -6.14
N PHE A 94 3.87 6.97 -6.60
CA PHE A 94 3.09 8.19 -6.53
C PHE A 94 2.58 8.54 -7.92
N MET A 95 1.39 9.14 -7.99
CA MET A 95 0.78 9.51 -9.27
C MET A 95 0.10 10.87 -9.20
N THR A 96 -0.13 11.49 -10.34
CA THR A 96 -0.92 12.73 -10.42
C THR A 96 -2.34 12.51 -9.88
N ASP A 97 -2.94 13.55 -9.30
CA ASP A 97 -4.27 13.48 -8.68
C ASP A 97 -5.35 13.05 -9.70
N HIS A 98 -5.27 13.53 -10.94
CA HIS A 98 -6.20 13.12 -11.99
C HIS A 98 -6.09 11.63 -12.32
N LEU A 99 -4.86 11.09 -12.38
CA LEU A 99 -4.64 9.67 -12.62
C LEU A 99 -5.14 8.82 -11.45
N ALA A 100 -4.88 9.25 -10.20
CA ALA A 100 -5.38 8.60 -8.99
C ALA A 100 -6.90 8.54 -8.96
N ASN A 101 -7.58 9.66 -9.20
CA ASN A 101 -9.03 9.74 -9.17
C ASN A 101 -9.71 9.04 -10.36
N PHE A 102 -9.05 8.98 -11.52
CA PHE A 102 -9.61 8.32 -12.69
C PHE A 102 -9.43 6.80 -12.63
N LEU A 103 -8.23 6.32 -12.33
CA LEU A 103 -7.90 4.90 -12.38
C LEU A 103 -8.05 4.20 -11.03
N PHE A 104 -7.94 4.90 -9.91
CA PHE A 104 -7.84 4.30 -8.57
C PHE A 104 -8.84 4.90 -7.58
N ARG A 105 -9.99 5.36 -8.08
CA ARG A 105 -11.10 5.83 -7.24
C ARG A 105 -11.59 4.78 -6.24
N ASP A 106 -11.52 3.52 -6.64
CA ASP A 106 -11.96 2.38 -5.80
C ASP A 106 -10.95 2.07 -4.68
N SER A 107 -9.73 2.60 -4.79
CA SER A 107 -8.73 2.51 -3.73
C SER A 107 -9.05 3.56 -2.67
N PRO A 108 -9.25 3.17 -1.41
CA PRO A 108 -10.07 3.94 -0.50
C PRO A 108 -9.35 5.17 0.08
N VAL A 109 -8.02 5.23 0.07
CA VAL A 109 -7.24 6.31 0.69
C VAL A 109 -6.22 6.88 -0.29
N HIS A 110 -6.20 8.20 -0.42
CA HIS A 110 -5.27 8.95 -1.24
C HIS A 110 -4.48 9.90 -0.33
N ILE A 111 -3.18 9.67 -0.17
CA ILE A 111 -2.28 10.56 0.58
C ILE A 111 -1.64 11.52 -0.42
N CYS A 112 -2.01 12.80 -0.35
CA CYS A 112 -1.47 13.83 -1.22
C CYS A 112 -0.14 14.35 -0.65
N VAL A 113 0.91 14.37 -1.47
CA VAL A 113 2.26 14.78 -1.09
C VAL A 113 2.78 15.92 -1.97
N ASN A 114 3.57 16.81 -1.38
CA ASN A 114 4.34 17.80 -2.13
C ASN A 114 5.59 17.15 -2.72
N THR A 115 5.74 17.20 -4.05
CA THR A 115 6.78 16.46 -4.76
C THR A 115 8.19 16.96 -4.48
N ASP A 116 8.37 18.27 -4.36
CA ASP A 116 9.68 18.86 -4.12
C ASP A 116 10.18 18.53 -2.71
N LEU A 117 9.29 18.64 -1.72
CA LEU A 117 9.59 18.26 -0.34
C LEU A 117 9.83 16.75 -0.21
N LEU A 118 9.05 15.91 -0.91
CA LEU A 118 9.25 14.47 -0.95
C LEU A 118 10.64 14.11 -1.47
N ARG A 119 11.04 14.68 -2.62
CA ARG A 119 12.36 14.44 -3.21
C ARG A 119 13.49 14.98 -2.34
N ALA A 120 13.30 16.14 -1.71
CA ALA A 120 14.27 16.73 -0.80
C ALA A 120 14.51 15.86 0.45
N ALA A 121 13.43 15.36 1.08
CA ALA A 121 13.51 14.45 2.22
C ALA A 121 14.16 13.11 1.85
N ASN A 122 14.00 12.68 0.59
CA ASN A 122 14.47 11.39 0.09
C ASN A 122 15.59 11.55 -0.95
N SER A 123 16.59 12.39 -0.69
CA SER A 123 17.63 12.75 -1.66
C SER A 123 18.51 11.58 -2.13
N LYS A 124 18.48 10.44 -1.41
CA LYS A 124 19.21 9.22 -1.75
C LYS A 124 18.35 8.19 -2.50
N ALA A 125 17.04 8.42 -2.61
CA ALA A 125 16.14 7.49 -3.28
C ALA A 125 16.25 7.63 -4.81
N GLU A 126 16.19 6.49 -5.51
CA GLU A 126 16.18 6.44 -6.97
C GLU A 126 14.73 6.61 -7.46
N PHE A 127 14.36 7.86 -7.77
CA PHE A 127 13.06 8.19 -8.33
C PHE A 127 13.10 8.20 -9.85
N LEU A 128 12.18 7.44 -10.46
CA LEU A 128 11.94 7.46 -11.89
C LEU A 128 10.63 8.18 -12.21
N ASP A 129 10.72 9.21 -13.04
CA ASP A 129 9.57 9.96 -13.54
C ASP A 129 9.15 9.39 -14.92
N VAL A 130 7.93 8.86 -15.01
CA VAL A 130 7.39 8.30 -16.27
C VAL A 130 5.89 8.55 -16.36
N GLY A 131 5.45 9.21 -17.43
CA GLY A 131 4.02 9.52 -17.62
C GLY A 131 3.49 10.36 -16.47
N GLY A 132 2.32 10.01 -15.92
CA GLY A 132 1.75 10.64 -14.72
C GLY A 132 2.27 10.09 -13.38
N LEU A 133 3.36 9.31 -13.40
CA LEU A 133 3.83 8.56 -12.24
C LEU A 133 5.24 9.00 -11.82
N LEU A 134 5.49 8.84 -10.51
CA LEU A 134 6.78 8.93 -9.86
C LEU A 134 7.01 7.63 -9.10
N ILE A 135 7.95 6.83 -9.56
CA ILE A 135 8.18 5.47 -9.06
C ILE A 135 9.49 5.46 -8.28
N CYS A 136 9.44 5.03 -7.01
CA CYS A 136 10.63 4.68 -6.25
C CYS A 136 10.76 3.15 -6.22
N HIS A 137 11.82 2.65 -6.86
CA HIS A 137 12.02 1.21 -7.06
C HIS A 137 12.99 0.59 -6.07
N LYS A 138 13.54 1.38 -5.13
CA LYS A 138 14.45 0.92 -4.08
C LYS A 138 14.35 1.79 -2.83
N GLY A 139 14.17 1.12 -1.69
CA GLY A 139 14.24 1.74 -0.38
C GLY A 139 12.90 2.33 0.06
N ASN A 140 12.79 2.54 1.37
CA ASN A 140 11.65 3.19 1.98
C ASN A 140 11.62 4.68 1.63
N ILE A 141 10.43 5.27 1.75
CA ILE A 141 10.22 6.70 1.54
C ILE A 141 9.81 7.37 2.84
N THR A 142 10.60 8.32 3.29
CA THR A 142 10.30 9.15 4.47
C THR A 142 9.34 10.27 4.10
N LEU A 143 8.37 10.53 4.98
CA LEU A 143 7.33 11.54 4.87
C LEU A 143 7.50 12.58 6.00
N ASP A 144 8.57 13.36 5.93
CA ASP A 144 8.87 14.43 6.88
C ASP A 144 7.77 15.51 6.92
N ASP A 145 7.86 16.42 7.89
CA ASP A 145 6.86 17.47 8.11
C ASP A 145 6.67 18.33 6.85
N GLY A 146 5.40 18.49 6.45
CA GLY A 146 5.02 19.24 5.25
C GLY A 146 5.10 18.45 3.94
N VAL A 147 5.67 17.23 3.94
CA VAL A 147 5.62 16.35 2.75
C VAL A 147 4.17 15.96 2.49
N ILE A 148 3.44 15.51 3.51
CA ILE A 148 2.00 15.22 3.39
C ILE A 148 1.23 16.55 3.45
N THR A 149 0.47 16.80 2.40
CA THR A 149 -0.33 18.02 2.23
C THR A 149 -1.81 17.79 2.52
N ASP A 150 -2.33 16.58 2.24
CA ASP A 150 -3.72 16.21 2.45
C ASP A 150 -3.87 14.67 2.51
N VAL A 151 -4.97 14.18 3.09
CA VAL A 151 -5.35 12.77 3.08
C VAL A 151 -6.84 12.68 2.76
N ARG A 152 -7.16 12.09 1.61
CA ARG A 152 -8.54 11.94 1.11
C ARG A 152 -9.01 10.50 1.23
N TYR A 153 -10.28 10.33 1.57
CA TYR A 153 -10.94 9.03 1.64
C TYR A 153 -12.12 8.96 0.68
N HIS A 154 -12.19 7.89 -0.13
CA HIS A 154 -13.16 7.72 -1.21
C HIS A 154 -14.24 6.67 -0.93
N GLY A 155 -14.32 6.12 0.29
CA GLY A 155 -15.36 5.17 0.71
C GLY A 155 -16.59 5.82 1.38
N SER A 156 -17.32 5.05 2.19
CA SER A 156 -18.57 5.49 2.84
C SER A 156 -18.38 6.68 3.79
N GLU A 157 -19.42 7.50 3.98
CA GLU A 157 -19.38 8.68 4.87
C GLU A 157 -18.96 8.34 6.31
N MET A 158 -19.46 7.22 6.86
CA MET A 158 -19.07 6.74 8.19
C MET A 158 -17.55 6.47 8.29
N ASN A 159 -16.96 5.87 7.26
CA ASN A 159 -15.53 5.61 7.24
C ASN A 159 -14.72 6.89 6.97
N ARG A 160 -15.29 7.84 6.24
CA ARG A 160 -14.70 9.18 6.03
C ARG A 160 -14.60 9.95 7.34
N GLU A 161 -15.63 9.92 8.17
CA GLU A 161 -15.61 10.53 9.51
C GLU A 161 -14.56 9.90 10.41
N ARG A 162 -14.49 8.55 10.45
CA ARG A 162 -13.45 7.81 11.20
C ARG A 162 -12.04 8.16 10.71
N THR A 163 -11.83 8.22 9.40
CA THR A 163 -10.52 8.54 8.80
C THR A 163 -10.11 9.97 9.12
N SER A 164 -11.03 10.93 9.01
CA SER A 164 -10.78 12.34 9.34
C SER A 164 -10.46 12.49 10.84
N GLY A 165 -11.15 11.75 11.71
CA GLY A 165 -10.83 11.67 13.14
C GLY A 165 -9.43 11.13 13.39
N LEU A 166 -9.07 10.00 12.77
CA LEU A 166 -7.75 9.38 12.89
C LEU A 166 -6.61 10.32 12.46
N VAL A 167 -6.75 10.98 11.29
CA VAL A 167 -5.74 11.93 10.79
C VAL A 167 -5.55 13.08 11.78
N ASN A 168 -6.65 13.68 12.24
CA ASN A 168 -6.61 14.77 13.21
C ASN A 168 -6.00 14.34 14.56
N ASP A 169 -6.30 13.13 15.02
CA ASP A 169 -5.77 12.61 16.28
C ASP A 169 -4.28 12.33 16.18
N ILE A 170 -3.80 11.74 15.08
CA ILE A 170 -2.36 11.53 14.86
C ILE A 170 -1.64 12.88 14.80
N GLN A 171 -2.16 13.85 14.04
CA GLN A 171 -1.59 15.19 13.96
C GLN A 171 -1.55 15.90 15.32
N LYS A 172 -2.58 15.75 16.17
CA LYS A 172 -2.59 16.30 17.54
C LYS A 172 -1.62 15.58 18.48
N ARG A 173 -1.52 14.25 18.38
CA ARG A 173 -0.60 13.42 19.19
C ARG A 173 0.87 13.67 18.85
N GLN A 174 1.19 14.18 17.67
CA GLN A 174 2.56 14.61 17.34
C GLN A 174 3.05 15.80 18.19
N GLY A 175 2.22 16.36 19.08
CA GLY A 175 2.62 17.25 20.18
C GLY A 175 2.95 16.59 21.54
N ILE A 176 2.69 15.29 21.75
CA ILE A 176 3.04 14.53 22.97
C ILE A 176 3.30 13.05 22.64
N SER A 177 4.55 12.61 22.87
CA SER A 177 5.06 11.23 23.02
C SER A 177 4.10 10.04 22.77
N PHE A 178 4.48 9.22 21.78
CA PHE A 178 4.06 7.84 21.46
C PHE A 178 3.14 7.09 22.43
N SER A 179 2.06 6.50 21.90
CA SER A 179 1.71 5.09 22.19
C SER A 179 0.77 4.48 21.14
N LYS A 180 1.11 3.25 20.72
CA LYS A 180 0.43 2.37 19.75
C LYS A 180 -0.97 1.85 20.15
N ALA A 181 -1.64 2.46 21.13
CA ALA A 181 -2.80 1.86 21.78
C ALA A 181 -4.14 1.98 21.02
N ALA A 182 -4.27 2.87 20.04
CA ALA A 182 -5.57 3.19 19.45
C ALA A 182 -6.02 2.30 18.27
N ALA A 183 -5.28 1.23 17.92
CA ALA A 183 -5.62 0.38 16.76
C ALA A 183 -6.74 -0.61 17.08
N LYS A 184 -6.91 -0.91 18.37
CA LYS A 184 -7.84 -1.91 18.87
C LYS A 184 -9.31 -1.43 18.91
N GLU A 185 -9.57 -0.12 18.85
CA GLU A 185 -10.92 0.43 19.07
C GLU A 185 -11.74 0.71 17.80
N ILE A 186 -11.14 0.83 16.60
CA ILE A 186 -11.82 1.46 15.44
C ILE A 186 -12.27 0.44 14.37
N ALA A 187 -11.76 -0.80 14.38
CA ALA A 187 -12.15 -1.84 13.41
C ALA A 187 -11.96 -3.27 13.98
N PRO A 188 -12.90 -3.77 14.81
CA PRO A 188 -12.80 -5.11 15.39
C PRO A 188 -12.92 -6.28 14.39
N ASP A 189 -13.28 -6.04 13.12
CA ASP A 189 -13.64 -7.11 12.17
C ASP A 189 -12.72 -7.26 10.95
N VAL A 190 -11.60 -6.52 10.85
CA VAL A 190 -10.76 -6.53 9.63
C VAL A 190 -9.68 -7.61 9.64
N PHE A 191 -9.39 -8.20 10.80
CA PHE A 191 -8.45 -9.32 10.93
C PHE A 191 -9.11 -10.55 11.57
N ARG A 192 -10.36 -10.83 11.24
CA ARG A 192 -10.87 -12.17 11.52
C ARG A 192 -10.16 -13.12 10.56
N ILE A 193 -9.29 -13.97 11.12
CA ILE A 193 -9.03 -15.30 10.57
C ILE A 193 -10.38 -15.84 10.13
N ASP A 194 -10.56 -16.06 8.83
CA ASP A 194 -11.88 -16.33 8.26
C ASP A 194 -12.41 -17.66 8.82
N GLU A 195 -13.36 -17.58 9.74
CA GLU A 195 -13.85 -18.70 10.57
C GLU A 195 -14.61 -19.74 9.73
N HIS A 196 -14.85 -19.45 8.45
CA HIS A 196 -15.61 -20.29 7.53
C HIS A 196 -14.78 -21.40 6.87
N PHE A 197 -13.45 -21.37 6.96
CA PHE A 197 -12.57 -22.39 6.37
C PHE A 197 -11.42 -22.81 7.30
N PRO A 198 -11.70 -23.44 8.46
CA PRO A 198 -10.69 -23.90 9.40
C PRO A 198 -9.71 -24.94 8.82
N GLU A 199 -10.03 -25.52 7.67
CA GLU A 199 -9.21 -26.51 6.95
C GLU A 199 -8.10 -25.87 6.09
N LEU A 200 -8.16 -24.56 5.84
CA LEU A 200 -7.21 -23.83 4.96
C LEU A 200 -6.09 -23.10 5.72
N VAL A 201 -6.05 -23.18 7.05
CA VAL A 201 -5.18 -22.35 7.92
C VAL A 201 -4.14 -23.14 8.75
N PRO A 202 -4.33 -24.43 9.12
CA PRO A 202 -3.26 -25.22 9.70
C PRO A 202 -2.08 -25.31 8.72
N ASP A 203 -0.87 -25.25 9.25
CA ASP A 203 0.40 -25.17 8.51
C ASP A 203 0.76 -23.81 7.90
N THR A 204 -0.03 -22.76 8.13
CA THR A 204 0.32 -21.39 7.72
C THR A 204 1.56 -20.89 8.45
N GLU A 205 2.56 -20.41 7.71
CA GLU A 205 3.77 -19.82 8.28
C GLU A 205 3.52 -18.37 8.70
N VAL A 206 4.00 -18.00 9.87
CA VAL A 206 3.80 -16.67 10.44
C VAL A 206 5.10 -16.15 11.06
N TRP A 207 5.25 -14.84 11.05
CA TRP A 207 6.37 -14.13 11.65
C TRP A 207 5.97 -13.51 12.99
N ASP A 208 6.60 -13.98 14.07
CA ASP A 208 6.47 -13.40 15.40
C ASP A 208 7.25 -12.08 15.50
N LYS A 209 6.53 -11.00 15.78
CA LYS A 209 7.06 -9.63 15.91
C LYS A 209 7.89 -9.45 17.17
N LEU A 210 7.57 -10.16 18.26
CA LEU A 210 8.22 -10.05 19.56
C LEU A 210 9.51 -10.87 19.59
N THR A 211 9.43 -12.15 19.24
CA THR A 211 10.59 -13.04 19.27
C THR A 211 11.46 -12.95 18.01
N ARG A 212 10.95 -12.27 16.96
CA ARG A 212 11.61 -12.13 15.64
C ARG A 212 11.95 -13.49 15.04
N SER A 213 11.01 -14.42 15.13
CA SER A 213 11.17 -15.79 14.69
C SER A 213 9.95 -16.27 13.90
N LYS A 214 10.14 -17.35 13.13
CA LYS A 214 9.07 -17.98 12.36
C LYS A 214 8.35 -19.00 13.24
N ALA A 215 7.03 -19.00 13.16
CA ALA A 215 6.16 -20.00 13.75
C ALA A 215 5.19 -20.54 12.69
N GLN A 216 4.54 -21.64 13.02
CA GLN A 216 3.54 -22.28 12.18
C GLN A 216 2.24 -22.42 12.95
N VAL A 217 1.12 -22.04 12.34
CA VAL A 217 -0.21 -22.22 12.93
C VAL A 217 -0.55 -23.70 12.93
N THR A 218 -0.76 -24.27 14.11
CA THR A 218 -1.05 -25.70 14.26
C THR A 218 -2.54 -25.98 14.43
N ALA A 219 -3.28 -25.05 15.05
CA ALA A 219 -4.72 -25.16 15.24
C ALA A 219 -5.36 -23.79 15.51
N ILE A 220 -6.68 -23.69 15.29
CA ILE A 220 -7.47 -22.49 15.54
C ILE A 220 -8.84 -22.90 16.08
N GLU A 221 -9.27 -22.32 17.21
CA GLU A 221 -10.63 -22.51 17.71
C GLU A 221 -11.65 -21.77 16.86
N THR A 222 -12.86 -22.29 16.75
CA THR A 222 -13.91 -21.74 15.88
C THR A 222 -14.66 -20.54 16.45
N SER A 223 -14.49 -20.21 17.74
CA SER A 223 -15.20 -19.08 18.35
C SER A 223 -14.52 -17.73 18.07
N GLU A 224 -15.29 -16.63 18.06
CA GLU A 224 -14.76 -15.26 17.90
C GLU A 224 -13.69 -14.89 18.95
N ASN A 225 -13.82 -15.45 20.14
CA ASN A 225 -12.87 -15.30 21.25
C ASN A 225 -11.89 -16.49 21.34
N GLY A 226 -11.78 -17.25 20.26
CA GLY A 226 -11.02 -18.48 20.21
C GLY A 226 -9.52 -18.27 20.31
N ILE A 227 -8.82 -19.37 20.49
CA ILE A 227 -7.37 -19.41 20.60
C ILE A 227 -6.74 -19.87 19.26
N VAL A 228 -5.57 -19.31 18.95
CA VAL A 228 -4.69 -19.76 17.86
C VAL A 228 -3.47 -20.43 18.50
N TRP A 229 -3.17 -21.65 18.08
CA TRP A 229 -1.98 -22.37 18.52
C TRP A 229 -0.88 -22.29 17.46
N LEU A 230 0.34 -22.12 17.94
CA LEU A 230 1.54 -21.87 17.14
C LEU A 230 2.66 -22.79 17.60
N ARG A 231 3.46 -23.27 16.65
CA ARG A 231 4.68 -24.02 16.90
C ARG A 231 5.87 -23.35 16.24
N TYR A 232 6.93 -23.10 17.01
CA TYR A 232 8.18 -22.54 16.50
C TYR A 232 9.11 -23.66 15.99
N SER A 233 10.13 -23.26 15.23
CA SER A 233 11.09 -24.20 14.63
C SER A 233 11.94 -24.96 15.66
N ASP A 234 12.06 -24.46 16.89
CA ASP A 234 12.73 -25.12 18.00
C ASP A 234 11.84 -26.16 18.71
N GLY A 235 10.60 -26.34 18.25
CA GLY A 235 9.62 -27.25 18.81
C GLY A 235 8.84 -26.69 20.00
N SER A 236 9.09 -25.44 20.41
CA SER A 236 8.26 -24.77 21.40
C SER A 236 6.88 -24.45 20.83
N GLU A 237 5.87 -24.47 21.69
CA GLU A 237 4.49 -24.16 21.34
C GLU A 237 3.99 -22.99 22.19
N THR A 238 3.18 -22.14 21.58
CA THR A 238 2.46 -21.08 22.28
C THR A 238 1.04 -21.04 21.78
N ASP A 239 0.16 -20.53 22.63
CA ASP A 239 -1.19 -20.19 22.26
C ASP A 239 -1.43 -18.69 22.45
N ILE A 240 -2.30 -18.12 21.64
CA ILE A 240 -2.66 -16.71 21.74
C ILE A 240 -4.14 -16.53 21.42
N PRO A 241 -4.87 -15.67 22.15
CA PRO A 241 -6.22 -15.30 21.75
C PRO A 241 -6.21 -14.74 20.33
N LYS A 242 -7.18 -15.12 19.50
CA LYS A 242 -7.35 -14.62 18.12
C LYS A 242 -7.25 -13.10 18.04
N GLN A 243 -7.87 -12.41 19.01
CA GLN A 243 -7.89 -10.95 19.10
C GLN A 243 -6.51 -10.30 19.30
N GLU A 244 -5.51 -11.09 19.70
CA GLU A 244 -4.14 -10.64 19.93
C GLU A 244 -3.18 -11.21 18.89
N PHE A 245 -3.65 -12.06 17.98
CA PHE A 245 -2.83 -12.69 16.98
C PHE A 245 -2.15 -11.67 16.08
N ASP A 246 -2.91 -10.73 15.48
CA ASP A 246 -2.34 -9.72 14.59
C ASP A 246 -1.46 -8.70 15.30
N LEU A 247 -1.59 -8.57 16.63
CA LEU A 247 -0.69 -7.72 17.42
C LEU A 247 0.71 -8.31 17.48
N ASN A 248 0.82 -9.63 17.48
CA ASN A 248 2.05 -10.35 17.77
C ASN A 248 2.62 -11.06 16.53
N PHE A 249 1.81 -11.33 15.51
CA PHE A 249 2.19 -12.14 14.36
C PHE A 249 1.87 -11.45 13.02
N VAL A 250 2.58 -11.84 11.97
CA VAL A 250 2.31 -11.46 10.56
C VAL A 250 2.24 -12.75 9.75
N VAL A 251 1.21 -12.93 8.93
CA VAL A 251 1.15 -14.07 7.99
C VAL A 251 2.18 -13.88 6.87
N LEU A 252 2.98 -14.92 6.58
CA LEU A 252 4.04 -14.91 5.57
C LEU A 252 3.58 -15.47 4.22
#